data_AF-A0A968SW91-F1
#
_entry.id   AF-A0A968SW91-F1
#
_cell.length_a   1.000
_cell.length_b   1.000
_cell.length_c   1.000
_cell.angle_alpha   90.00
_cell.angle_beta   90.00
_cell.angle_gamma   90.00
#
_symmetry.space_group_name_H-M   'P 1'
#
loop_
_entity.id
_entity.type
_entity.pdbx_description
1 polymer ?
#
loop_
_entity_poly.entity_id
_entity_poly.type
_entity_poly.pdbx_seq_one_letter_code
_entity_poly.pdbx_strand_id
1 'polypeptide(L)'
;MTEFQLLQTEKSYLVQKHNYYLIQFADKRFEPNKIEVMKLLKKEGYNPLTIKVANQYKKLKRRGKQSNLISIKRPKKYYVKLKQGESIKFPEDNNANNVTK
;
A
#
# COMPACT_ATOMS: atom_id res chain seq x y z
N MET A 1 -11.78 7.17 5.94
CA MET A 1 -11.69 5.98 5.08
C MET A 1 -10.25 5.89 4.63
N THR A 2 -9.53 4.83 5.01
CA THR A 2 -8.10 4.67 4.74
C THR A 2 -7.85 4.56 3.24
N GLU A 3 -7.23 5.58 2.65
CA GLU A 3 -6.96 5.66 1.21
C GLU A 3 -5.86 4.69 0.75
N PHE A 4 -5.14 4.09 1.70
CA PHE A 4 -4.02 3.19 1.46
C PHE A 4 -4.22 1.81 2.11
N GLN A 5 -3.62 0.81 1.48
CA GLN A 5 -3.62 -0.58 1.88
C GLN A 5 -2.17 -1.05 2.11
N LEU A 6 -1.97 -1.91 3.11
CA LEU A 6 -0.69 -2.58 3.32
C LEU A 6 -0.54 -3.71 2.30
N LEU A 7 0.62 -3.79 1.65
CA LEU A 7 0.92 -4.87 0.71
C LEU A 7 1.24 -6.16 1.47
N GLN A 8 0.46 -7.21 1.22
CA GLN A 8 0.71 -8.56 1.77
C GLN A 8 1.69 -9.32 0.85
N THR A 9 2.97 -9.26 1.17
CA THR A 9 4.03 -10.00 0.47
C THR A 9 5.11 -10.40 1.48
N GLU A 10 5.86 -11.47 1.20
CA GLU A 10 6.99 -11.88 2.04
C GLU A 10 7.97 -10.73 2.30
N LYS A 11 8.26 -9.96 1.24
CA LYS A 11 9.10 -8.75 1.35
C LYS A 11 8.52 -7.73 2.33
N SER A 12 7.20 -7.50 2.30
CA SER A 12 6.53 -6.58 3.23
C SER A 12 6.70 -7.02 4.68
N TYR A 13 6.51 -8.32 4.92
CA TYR A 13 6.71 -8.94 6.24
C TYR A 13 8.16 -8.78 6.74
N LEU A 14 9.14 -9.01 5.86
CA LEU A 14 10.56 -8.85 6.20
C LEU A 14 10.93 -7.41 6.54
N VAL A 15 10.46 -6.42 5.76
CA VAL A 15 10.78 -5.01 6.03
C VAL A 15 10.04 -4.45 7.25
N GLN A 16 8.91 -5.05 7.63
CA GLN A 16 8.16 -4.68 8.84
C GLN A 16 8.98 -4.91 10.12
N LYS A 17 9.87 -5.91 10.14
CA LYS A 17 10.83 -6.12 11.24
C LYS A 17 11.76 -4.93 11.48
N HIS A 18 11.92 -4.06 10.48
CA HIS A 18 12.73 -2.84 10.54
C HIS A 18 11.88 -1.57 10.63
N ASN A 19 10.61 -1.69 11.04
CA ASN A 19 9.61 -0.61 11.09
C ASN A 19 9.34 0.05 9.73
N TYR A 20 9.61 -0.66 8.63
CA TYR A 20 9.21 -0.25 7.30
C TYR A 20 7.91 -0.94 6.91
N TYR A 21 6.94 -0.14 6.48
CA TYR A 21 5.64 -0.60 6.04
C TYR A 21 5.51 -0.32 4.55
N LEU A 22 5.14 -1.35 3.80
CA LEU A 22 4.95 -1.24 2.36
C LEU A 22 3.48 -0.96 2.09
N ILE A 23 3.17 0.27 1.66
CA ILE A 23 1.79 0.70 1.37
C ILE A 23 1.57 0.96 -0.11
N GLN A 24 0.33 0.85 -0.52
CA GLN A 24 -0.17 1.16 -1.85
C GLN A 24 -1.55 1.82 -1.73
N PHE A 25 -1.85 2.79 -2.58
CA PHE A 25 -3.18 3.40 -2.65
C PHE A 25 -4.13 2.53 -3.48
N ALA A 26 -5.37 2.41 -3.00
CA ALA A 26 -6.38 1.56 -3.63
C ALA A 26 -6.85 2.14 -4.99
N ASP A 27 -7.00 3.46 -5.05
CA ASP A 27 -7.32 4.16 -6.29
C ASP A 27 -6.08 4.25 -7.21
N LYS A 28 -6.23 3.76 -8.44
CA LYS A 28 -5.17 3.78 -9.46
C LYS A 28 -5.00 5.14 -10.13
N ARG A 29 -5.99 6.03 -10.01
CA ARG A 29 -5.92 7.40 -10.54
C ARG A 29 -5.20 8.33 -9.58
N PHE A 30 -5.30 8.05 -8.28
CA PHE A 30 -4.62 8.79 -7.24
C PHE A 30 -3.18 8.32 -7.06
N GLU A 31 -2.22 9.17 -7.39
CA GLU A 31 -0.79 8.88 -7.24
C GLU A 31 -0.10 9.97 -6.42
N PRO A 32 -0.22 9.92 -5.08
CA PRO A 32 0.26 11.00 -4.24
C PRO A 32 1.80 11.10 -4.25
N ASN A 33 2.29 12.33 -4.18
CA ASN A 33 3.71 12.58 -3.97
C ASN A 33 4.15 12.21 -2.55
N LYS A 34 5.46 12.05 -2.31
CA LYS A 34 6.01 11.71 -0.98
C LYS A 34 5.48 12.63 0.13
N ILE A 35 5.37 13.93 -0.16
CA ILE A 35 4.89 14.95 0.76
C ILE A 35 3.40 14.74 1.09
N GLU A 36 2.60 14.38 0.09
CA GLU A 36 1.17 14.11 0.27
C GLU A 36 0.97 12.84 1.08
N VAL A 37 1.72 11.77 0.78
CA VAL A 37 1.70 10.53 1.59
C VAL A 37 2.04 10.83 3.04
N MET A 38 3.04 11.68 3.29
CA MET A 38 3.41 12.09 4.64
C MET A 38 2.29 12.86 5.34
N LYS A 39 1.59 13.77 4.64
CA LYS A 39 0.43 14.50 5.18
C LYS A 39 -0.73 13.56 5.50
N LEU A 40 -1.03 12.61 4.61
CA LEU A 40 -2.09 11.63 4.79
C LEU A 40 -1.81 10.72 6.00
N LEU A 41 -0.59 10.20 6.11
CA LEU A 41 -0.21 9.38 7.27
C LEU A 41 -0.30 10.14 8.59
N LYS A 42 0.13 11.41 8.61
CA LYS A 42 -0.01 12.27 9.79
C LYS A 42 -1.48 12.55 10.13
N LYS A 43 -2.33 12.74 9.13
CA LYS A 43 -3.78 12.93 9.31
C LYS A 43 -4.44 11.70 9.96
N GLU A 44 -3.95 10.50 9.61
CA GLU A 44 -4.38 9.23 10.22
C GLU A 44 -3.70 8.94 11.57
N GLY A 45 -2.86 9.85 12.08
CA GLY A 45 -2.22 9.75 13.40
C GLY A 45 -0.88 9.01 13.42
N TYR A 46 -0.29 8.69 12.27
CA TYR A 46 1.04 8.06 12.18
C TYR A 46 2.16 9.10 12.05
N ASN A 47 3.35 8.79 12.59
CA ASN A 47 4.53 9.65 12.48
C ASN A 47 5.60 9.03 11.56
N PRO A 48 5.48 9.19 10.22
CA PRO A 48 6.49 8.69 9.29
C PRO A 48 7.80 9.48 9.40
N LEU A 49 8.91 8.76 9.52
CA LEU A 49 10.27 9.29 9.51
C LEU A 49 10.82 9.41 8.09
N THR A 50 10.55 8.43 7.23
CA THR A 50 11.12 8.39 5.88
C THR A 50 10.17 7.69 4.93
N ILE A 51 10.02 8.23 3.71
CA ILE A 51 9.21 7.63 2.66
C ILE A 51 10.06 7.41 1.41
N LYS A 52 10.20 6.16 0.98
CA LYS A 52 10.83 5.78 -0.29
C LYS A 52 9.76 5.31 -1.26
N VAL A 53 9.87 5.73 -2.53
CA VAL A 53 8.90 5.39 -3.57
C VAL A 53 9.55 4.40 -4.51
N ALA A 54 8.85 3.31 -4.83
CA ALA A 54 9.23 2.38 -5.87
C ALA A 54 8.21 2.46 -7.02
N ASN A 55 8.63 3.09 -8.11
CA ASN A 55 7.88 3.10 -9.35
C ASN A 55 8.02 1.75 -10.04
N GLN A 56 6.91 1.23 -10.55
CA GLN A 56 6.89 -0.02 -11.29
C GLN A 56 6.62 0.24 -12.77
N TYR A 57 7.42 -0.37 -13.64
CA TYR A 57 7.17 -0.35 -15.08
C TYR A 57 5.80 -0.95 -15.41
N LYS A 58 5.14 -0.39 -16.42
CA LYS A 58 3.90 -0.95 -16.96
C LYS A 58 4.15 -2.37 -17.47
N LYS A 59 3.18 -3.26 -17.30
CA LYS A 59 3.25 -4.61 -17.85
C LYS A 59 2.36 -4.70 -19.08
N LEU A 60 2.92 -5.16 -20.19
CA LEU A 60 2.12 -5.56 -21.35
C LEU A 60 1.56 -6.95 -21.10
N LYS A 61 0.26 -7.14 -21.35
CA LYS A 61 -0.42 -8.41 -21.19
C LYS A 61 -1.17 -8.75 -22.46
N ARG A 62 -1.12 -10.03 -22.84
CA ARG A 62 -1.99 -10.62 -23.88
C ARG A 62 -3.06 -11.45 -23.18
N ARG A 63 -4.32 -11.28 -23.56
CA ARG A 63 -5.40 -12.18 -23.12
C ARG A 63 -5.67 -13.19 -24.23
N GLY A 64 -5.38 -14.47 -23.98
CA GLY A 64 -5.57 -15.54 -24.97
C GLY A 64 -4.78 -15.31 -26.26
N LYS A 65 -5.45 -15.51 -27.40
CA LYS A 65 -4.91 -15.35 -28.77
C LYS A 65 -5.19 -13.95 -29.37
N GLN A 66 -5.42 -12.91 -28.56
CA GLN A 66 -5.58 -11.55 -29.09
C GLN A 66 -4.30 -11.08 -29.80
N SER A 67 -4.43 -10.39 -30.94
CA SER A 67 -3.29 -9.84 -31.68
C SER A 67 -2.66 -8.65 -30.95
N ASN A 68 -3.47 -7.82 -30.29
CA ASN A 68 -3.02 -6.61 -29.64
C ASN A 68 -2.66 -6.84 -28.16
N LEU A 69 -1.57 -6.21 -27.72
CA LEU A 69 -1.14 -6.20 -26.32
C LEU A 69 -1.84 -5.10 -25.54
N ILE A 70 -2.35 -5.42 -24.36
CA ILE A 70 -2.95 -4.45 -23.44
C ILE A 70 -1.90 -3.97 -22.45
N SER A 71 -1.71 -2.66 -22.36
CA SER A 71 -0.83 -2.06 -21.35
C SER A 71 -1.55 -1.91 -20.02
N ILE A 72 -1.02 -2.57 -18.98
CA ILE A 72 -1.55 -2.48 -17.62
C ILE A 72 -0.61 -1.62 -16.77
N LYS A 73 -1.12 -0.45 -16.36
CA LYS A 73 -0.43 0.44 -15.40
C LYS A 73 -0.37 -0.24 -14.03
N ARG A 74 0.81 -0.18 -13.40
CA ARG A 74 1.07 -0.77 -12.10
C ARG A 74 1.00 0.31 -11.02
N PRO A 75 0.43 0.01 -9.85
CA PRO A 75 0.35 0.97 -8.77
C PRO A 75 1.74 1.26 -8.19
N LYS A 76 1.95 2.51 -7.74
CA LYS A 76 3.17 2.90 -7.02
C LYS A 76 3.18 2.26 -5.64
N LYS A 77 4.37 1.88 -5.19
CA LYS A 77 4.59 1.33 -3.85
C LYS A 77 5.39 2.31 -3.01
N TYR A 78 5.01 2.47 -1.75
CA TYR A 78 5.67 3.38 -0.81
C TYR A 78 6.20 2.57 0.37
N TYR A 79 7.50 2.65 0.60
CA TYR A 79 8.14 2.16 1.82
C TYR A 79 8.13 3.29 2.84
N VAL A 80 7.36 3.11 3.90
CA VAL A 80 7.16 4.09 4.95
C VAL A 80 7.87 3.60 6.20
N LYS A 81 8.88 4.33 6.67
CA LYS A 81 9.50 4.09 7.97
C LYS A 81 8.71 4.83 9.03
N LEU A 82 8.14 4.13 9.99
CA LEU A 82 7.48 4.74 11.15
C LEU A 82 8.45 4.90 12.32
N LYS A 83 8.05 5.70 13.31
CA LYS A 83 8.74 5.79 14.59
C LYS A 83 8.67 4.44 15.31
N GLN A 84 9.68 4.13 16.13
CA GLN A 84 9.66 2.92 16.95
C GLN A 84 8.42 2.90 17.86
N GLY A 85 7.77 1.75 17.95
CA GLY A 85 6.54 1.55 18.72
C GLY A 85 5.24 1.83 17.96
N GLU A 86 5.32 2.46 16.78
CA GLU A 86 4.14 2.67 15.93
C GLU A 86 3.96 1.49 14.96
N SER A 87 2.70 1.05 14.80
CA SER A 87 2.33 0.03 13.84
C SER A 87 1.09 0.43 13.06
N ILE A 88 1.11 0.17 11.75
CA ILE A 88 -0.08 0.36 10.90
C ILE A 88 -1.03 -0.80 11.20
N LYS A 89 -2.23 -0.48 11.71
CA LYS A 89 -3.27 -1.46 11.96
C LYS A 89 -3.97 -1.80 10.63
N PHE A 90 -4.24 -3.08 10.41
CA PHE A 90 -5.16 -3.48 9.36
C PHE A 90 -6.58 -3.08 9.79
N PRO A 91 -7.44 -2.63 8.87
CA PRO A 91 -8.87 -2.66 9.17
C PRO A 91 -9.24 -4.12 9.46
N GLU A 92 -9.65 -4.40 10.69
CA GLU A 92 -10.21 -5.70 11.03
C GLU A 92 -11.56 -5.82 10.32
N ASP A 93 -11.76 -6.92 9.58
CA ASP A 93 -13.07 -7.25 9.05
C ASP A 93 -14.00 -7.49 10.26
N ASN A 94 -14.86 -6.51 10.57
CA ASN A 94 -15.81 -6.54 11.70
C ASN A 94 -16.87 -7.67 11.63
N ASN A 95 -16.68 -8.71 10.81
CA ASN A 95 -17.65 -9.75 10.51
C ASN A 95 -17.50 -11.05 11.35
N ALA A 96 -16.54 -11.14 12.27
CA ALA A 96 -16.36 -12.36 13.08
C ALA A 96 -17.27 -12.43 14.34
N ASN A 97 -17.97 -11.35 14.72
CA ASN A 97 -18.71 -11.28 15.99
C ASN A 97 -20.23 -11.53 15.88
N ASN A 98 -20.76 -11.88 14.70
CA ASN A 98 -22.20 -12.14 14.49
C ASN A 98 -22.54 -13.63 14.22
N VAL A 99 -21.69 -14.57 14.64
CA VAL A 99 -21.99 -16.02 14.61
C VAL A 99 -22.02 -16.56 16.03
N THR A 100 -22.87 -15.99 16.87
CA THR A 100 -23.45 -16.67 18.04
C THR A 100 -24.52 -15.77 18.65
N LYS A 101 -25.77 -16.03 18.30
CA LYS A 101 -26.94 -15.98 19.18
C LYS A 101 -28.07 -16.76 18.52
#